data_AF-A0A1H5A1X1-F1
#
_entry.id   AF-A0A1H5A1X1-F1
#
_cell.length_a   1.000
_cell.length_b   1.000
_cell.length_c   1.000
_cell.angle_alpha   90.00
_cell.angle_beta   90.00
_cell.angle_gamma   90.00
#
_symmetry.space_group_name_H-M   'P 1'
#
loop_
_entity.id
_entity.type
_entity.pdbx_description
1 polymer ?
#
loop_
_entity_poly.entity_id
_entity_poly.type
_entity_poly.pdbx_seq_one_letter_code
_entity_poly.pdbx_strand_id
1 'polypeptide(L)'
;MQKRSRAVKQEEPPLCSAVVFLGRDHSGRWIVREENNVFGGMFVNKATALRYALFENGNHPEAIVSCAAPLEFEWPALRRA
;
A
#
# COMPACT_ATOMS: atom_id res chain seq x y z
N MET A 1 -6.69 -3.95 32.98
CA MET A 1 -6.30 -2.67 32.35
C MET A 1 -5.51 -2.97 31.08
N GLN A 2 -6.16 -3.21 29.93
CA GLN A 2 -5.47 -3.29 28.64
C GLN A 2 -6.30 -2.53 27.62
N LYS A 3 -5.74 -1.45 27.08
CA LYS A 3 -6.41 -0.49 26.20
C LYS A 3 -5.83 -0.61 24.79
N ARG A 4 -6.75 -0.62 23.82
CA ARG A 4 -6.60 -0.37 22.38
C ARG A 4 -6.07 -1.52 21.51
N SER A 5 -6.98 -2.42 21.16
CA SER A 5 -6.96 -3.08 19.85
C SER A 5 -7.22 -2.02 18.78
N ARG A 6 -6.22 -1.69 17.96
CA ARG A 6 -6.46 -1.00 16.68
C ARG A 6 -7.11 -2.02 15.75
N ALA A 7 -8.44 -2.08 15.76
CA ALA A 7 -9.16 -2.66 14.64
C ALA A 7 -8.84 -1.79 13.42
N VAL A 8 -7.92 -2.26 12.57
CA VAL A 8 -7.87 -1.82 11.19
C VAL A 8 -9.20 -2.29 10.62
N LYS A 9 -10.15 -1.36 10.58
CA LYS A 9 -11.44 -1.51 9.92
C LYS A 9 -11.08 -1.63 8.44
N GLN A 10 -10.84 -2.87 7.99
CA GLN A 10 -10.85 -3.20 6.58
C GLN A 10 -12.31 -3.02 6.16
N GLU A 11 -12.60 -1.81 5.69
CA GLU A 11 -13.83 -1.50 4.99
C GLU A 11 -13.73 -2.22 3.64
N GLU A 12 -14.74 -3.01 3.29
CA GLU A 12 -14.77 -3.74 2.02
C GLU A 12 -14.50 -2.74 0.87
N PRO A 13 -13.50 -2.99 0.01
CA PRO A 13 -13.21 -2.09 -1.08
C PRO A 13 -14.45 -1.90 -1.94
N PRO A 14 -14.76 -0.67 -2.39
CA PRO A 14 -15.73 -0.48 -3.45
C PRO A 14 -15.38 -1.40 -4.62
N LEU A 15 -16.38 -2.09 -5.19
CA LEU A 15 -16.25 -3.09 -6.26
C LEU A 15 -15.54 -2.58 -7.55
N CYS A 16 -15.09 -1.32 -7.59
CA CYS A 16 -14.47 -0.66 -8.75
C CYS A 16 -13.19 0.16 -8.44
N SER A 17 -12.64 0.14 -7.22
CA SER A 17 -11.40 0.86 -6.88
C SER A 17 -10.27 -0.11 -6.54
N ALA A 18 -9.08 0.10 -7.10
CA ALA A 18 -7.95 -0.78 -6.91
C ALA A 18 -7.42 -0.70 -5.48
N VAL A 19 -7.31 -1.83 -4.77
CA VAL A 19 -6.79 -1.83 -3.40
C VAL A 19 -5.29 -1.58 -3.42
N VAL A 20 -4.85 -0.55 -2.70
CA VAL A 20 -3.43 -0.18 -2.61
C VAL A 20 -2.91 -0.46 -1.21
N PHE A 21 -1.90 -1.30 -1.11
CA PHE A 21 -1.20 -1.59 0.13
C PHE A 21 -0.04 -0.62 0.33
N LEU A 22 0.01 -0.03 1.52
CA LEU A 22 1.09 0.84 1.97
C LEU A 22 1.79 0.20 3.16
N GLY A 23 3.04 -0.20 2.98
CA GLY A 23 3.83 -0.84 4.03
C GLY A 23 5.24 -0.28 4.11
N ARG A 24 6.07 -0.89 4.96
CA ARG A 24 7.47 -0.50 5.13
C ARG A 24 8.35 -1.73 4.97
N ASP A 25 9.45 -1.63 4.24
CA ASP A 25 10.38 -2.73 4.10
C ASP A 25 11.28 -2.86 5.35
N HIS A 26 12.10 -3.92 5.37
CA HIS A 26 13.10 -4.13 6.42
C HIS A 26 14.17 -3.02 6.49
N SER A 27 14.37 -2.29 5.39
CA SER A 27 15.31 -1.15 5.30
C SER A 27 14.70 0.16 5.80
N GLY A 28 13.42 0.17 6.20
CA GLY A 28 12.70 1.36 6.64
C GLY A 28 12.22 2.27 5.50
N ARG A 29 12.21 1.81 4.24
CA ARG A 29 11.61 2.48 3.08
C ARG A 29 10.12 2.18 3.02
N TRP A 30 9.35 3.13 2.54
CA TRP A 30 7.91 2.99 2.33
C TRP A 30 7.64 2.32 0.99
N ILE A 31 6.78 1.32 1.00
CA ILE A 31 6.42 0.58 -0.19
C ILE A 31 4.94 0.83 -0.47
N VAL A 32 4.64 1.19 -1.70
CA VAL A 32 3.29 1.22 -2.24
C VAL A 32 3.19 0.09 -3.25
N ARG A 33 2.21 -0.79 -3.10
CA ARG A 33 1.86 -1.75 -4.15
C ARG A 33 0.35 -1.83 -4.26
N GLU A 34 -0.15 -1.88 -5.47
CA GLU A 34 -1.53 -2.26 -5.72
C GLU A 34 -1.70 -3.79 -5.64
N GLU A 35 -2.91 -4.27 -5.36
CA GLU A 35 -3.24 -5.69 -5.19
C GLU A 35 -2.79 -6.57 -6.36
N ASN A 36 -3.06 -6.12 -7.58
CA ASN A 36 -2.66 -6.80 -8.82
C ASN A 36 -1.21 -6.49 -9.22
N ASN A 37 -0.47 -5.74 -8.40
CA ASN A 37 0.88 -5.25 -8.68
C ASN A 37 1.00 -4.54 -10.04
N VAL A 38 -0.09 -3.92 -10.52
CA VAL A 38 -0.10 -3.19 -11.80
C VAL A 38 0.72 -1.90 -11.67
N PHE A 39 0.65 -1.27 -10.50
CA PHE A 39 1.44 -0.10 -10.16
C PHE A 39 1.93 -0.17 -8.71
N GLY A 40 3.00 0.57 -8.45
CA GLY A 40 3.60 0.66 -7.13
C GLY A 40 4.97 1.32 -7.19
N GLY A 41 5.60 1.45 -6.04
CA GLY A 41 6.90 2.07 -5.93
C GLY A 41 7.48 2.07 -4.52
N MET A 42 8.79 2.31 -4.45
CA MET A 42 9.51 2.50 -3.21
C MET A 42 9.72 4.00 -2.95
N PHE A 43 9.38 4.45 -1.76
CA PHE A 43 9.44 5.83 -1.33
C PHE A 43 10.26 5.95 -0.05
N VAL A 44 10.98 7.06 0.08
CA VAL A 44 11.74 7.35 1.31
C VAL A 44 10.82 7.81 2.46
N ASN A 45 9.65 8.36 2.15
CA ASN A 45 8.77 8.98 3.15
C ASN A 45 7.30 8.54 3.01
N LYS A 46 6.62 8.38 4.16
CA LYS A 46 5.21 7.94 4.23
C LYS A 46 4.28 8.89 3.49
N ALA A 47 4.49 10.19 3.67
CA ALA A 47 3.64 11.21 3.07
C ALA A 47 3.68 11.16 1.54
N THR A 48 4.86 10.92 0.97
CA THR A 48 5.04 10.78 -0.48
C THR A 48 4.39 9.49 -0.99
N ALA A 49 4.62 8.38 -0.29
CA ALA A 49 3.98 7.10 -0.60
C ALA A 49 2.45 7.20 -0.59
N LEU A 50 1.89 7.86 0.42
CA LEU A 50 0.44 8.02 0.55
C LEU A 50 -0.14 8.97 -0.50
N ARG A 51 0.55 10.07 -0.83
CA ARG A 51 0.15 10.96 -1.94
C ARG A 51 0.13 10.23 -3.27
N TYR A 52 1.15 9.41 -3.53
CA TYR A 52 1.21 8.59 -4.74
C TYR A 52 0.07 7.58 -4.78
N ALA A 53 -0.15 6.83 -3.71
CA ALA A 53 -1.24 5.85 -3.61
C ALA A 53 -2.62 6.50 -3.80
N LEU A 54 -2.86 7.67 -3.20
CA LEU A 54 -4.09 8.43 -3.41
C LEU A 54 -4.25 8.87 -4.86
N PHE A 55 -3.19 9.42 -5.46
CA PHE A 55 -3.26 9.93 -6.83
C PHE A 55 -3.58 8.82 -7.84
N GLU A 56 -2.87 7.69 -7.75
CA GLU A 56 -3.09 6.53 -8.63
C GLU A 56 -4.44 5.86 -8.39
N ASN A 57 -4.89 5.78 -7.14
CA ASN A 57 -6.15 5.14 -6.78
C ASN A 57 -7.37 6.09 -6.87
N GLY A 58 -7.33 7.12 -7.72
CA GLY A 58 -8.49 8.01 -7.93
C GLY A 58 -8.91 8.83 -6.70
N ASN A 59 -7.99 9.05 -5.76
CA ASN A 59 -8.19 9.76 -4.49
C ASN A 59 -9.18 9.05 -3.55
N HIS A 60 -9.21 7.72 -3.59
CA HIS A 60 -9.97 6.85 -2.69
C HIS A 60 -9.11 6.39 -1.49
N PRO A 61 -9.10 7.14 -0.35
CA PRO A 61 -8.37 6.75 0.85
C PRO A 61 -8.86 5.44 1.48
N GLU A 62 -10.14 5.08 1.28
CA GLU A 62 -10.76 3.86 1.79
C GLU A 62 -10.14 2.59 1.20
N ALA A 63 -9.63 2.66 -0.03
CA ALA A 63 -8.96 1.57 -0.70
C ALA A 63 -7.44 1.53 -0.42
N ILE A 64 -6.92 2.39 0.49
CA ILE A 64 -5.53 2.35 0.94
C ILE A 64 -5.42 1.56 2.25
N VAL A 65 -4.81 0.38 2.17
CA VAL A 65 -4.59 -0.51 3.32
C VAL A 65 -3.17 -0.36 3.84
N SER A 66 -3.03 0.19 5.06
CA SER A 66 -1.71 0.24 5.70
C SER A 66 -1.35 -1.12 6.31
N CYS A 67 -0.29 -1.75 5.81
CA CYS A 67 0.19 -3.01 6.34
C CYS A 67 1.19 -2.78 7.49
N ALA A 68 1.00 -3.50 8.59
CA ALA A 68 1.96 -3.51 9.72
C ALA A 68 3.13 -4.48 9.49
N ALA A 69 2.93 -5.47 8.63
CA ALA A 69 3.98 -6.41 8.24
C ALA A 69 4.92 -5.78 7.19
N PRO A 70 6.17 -6.26 7.08
CA PRO A 70 7.07 -5.84 6.03
C PRO A 70 6.44 -6.11 4.66
N LEU A 71 6.40 -5.10 3.80
CA LEU A 71 5.95 -5.26 2.42
C LEU A 71 7.17 -5.39 1.52
N GLU A 72 7.23 -6.47 0.76
CA GLU A 72 8.23 -6.62 -0.30
C GLU A 72 7.65 -6.13 -1.62
N PHE A 73 8.39 -5.27 -2.32
CA PHE A 73 8.04 -4.85 -3.67
C PHE A 73 8.87 -5.65 -4.66
N GLU A 74 8.25 -6.70 -5.18
CA GLU A 74 8.78 -7.46 -6.31
C GLU A 74 8.28 -6.76 -7.57
N TRP A 75 9.15 -6.03 -8.26
CA TRP A 75 8.86 -5.65 -9.65
C TRP A 75 8.77 -6.96 -10.45
N PRO A 76 7.76 -7.19 -11.31
CA PRO A 76 7.77 -8.35 -12.18
C PRO A 76 9.03 -8.24 -13.00
N ALA A 77 10.04 -9.06 -12.67
CA ALA A 77 11.33 -9.06 -13.31
C ALA A 77 11.05 -8.98 -14.81
N LEU A 78 11.48 -7.88 -15.42
CA LEU A 78 11.31 -7.62 -16.85
C LEU A 78 11.62 -8.95 -17.52
N ARG A 79 10.59 -9.61 -18.08
CA ARG A 79 10.78 -10.91 -18.73
C ARG A 79 11.83 -10.65 -19.78
N ARG A 80 13.05 -11.10 -19.52
CA ARG A 80 14.18 -10.89 -20.43
C ARG A 80 13.74 -11.56 -21.72
N ALA A 81 13.50 -10.74 -22.74
CA ALA A 81 13.18 -11.18 -24.08
C ALA A 81 14.34 -12.03 -24.63
#